data_AF-A0A970T5I8-F1
#
_entry.id   AF-A0A970T5I8-F1
#
_cell.length_a   1.000
_cell.length_b   1.000
_cell.length_c   1.000
_cell.angle_alpha   90.00
_cell.angle_beta   90.00
_cell.angle_gamma   90.00
#
_symmetry.space_group_name_H-M   'P 1'
#
loop_
_entity.id
_entity.type
_entity.pdbx_description
1 polymer ?
#
loop_
_entity_poly.entity_id
_entity_poly.type
_entity_poly.pdbx_seq_one_letter_code
_entity_poly.pdbx_strand_id
1 'polypeptide(L)'
;MDDAIKPHGNSQAVSIYNQTYSENIDPDHIDDIIKDAKNAYVIIDPFEPGIAGTISDIKANHNEVGGYISIGTEEDWREDFTAMKPFSVSRQWAEWGCDWVEFDNMDRFFDDGARHTF
;
A
#
# COMPACT_ATOMS: atom_id res chain seq x y z
N MET A 1 -19.69 24.24 12.35
CA MET A 1 -18.52 24.04 13.23
C MET A 1 -17.64 23.04 12.53
N ASP A 2 -16.37 23.39 12.39
CA ASP A 2 -15.41 22.73 11.52
C ASP A 2 -14.87 21.50 12.27
N ASP A 3 -15.55 20.36 12.15
CA ASP A 3 -15.02 19.06 12.60
C ASP A 3 -13.95 18.62 11.60
N ALA A 4 -12.84 19.35 11.59
CA ALA A 4 -11.65 18.96 10.88
C ALA A 4 -11.20 17.62 11.46
N ILE A 5 -11.24 16.56 10.64
CA ILE A 5 -10.67 15.25 10.95
C ILE A 5 -9.20 15.49 11.26
N LYS A 6 -8.87 15.58 12.55
CA LYS A 6 -7.49 15.67 12.99
C LYS A 6 -6.90 14.27 12.94
N PRO A 7 -5.70 14.09 12.37
CA PRO A 7 -5.03 12.81 12.47
C PRO A 7 -4.88 12.45 13.95
N HIS A 8 -5.22 11.21 14.30
CA HIS A 8 -5.07 10.68 15.64
C HIS A 8 -3.58 10.46 15.93
N GLY A 9 -2.85 11.53 16.24
CA GLY A 9 -1.43 11.48 16.58
C GLY A 9 -1.18 11.81 18.06
N ASN A 10 -0.32 11.04 18.73
CA ASN A 10 0.24 11.38 20.03
C ASN A 10 1.79 11.52 19.91
N SER A 11 2.45 12.04 20.95
CA SER A 11 3.91 12.23 20.96
C SER A 11 4.70 10.98 21.37
N GLN A 12 4.05 9.82 21.49
CA GLN A 12 4.70 8.56 21.81
C GLN A 12 5.17 7.89 20.51
N ALA A 13 6.27 7.15 20.61
CA ALA A 13 6.68 6.29 19.51
C ALA A 13 5.59 5.24 19.25
N VAL A 14 5.14 5.17 18.00
CA VAL A 14 4.18 4.16 17.53
C VAL A 14 4.99 3.01 16.94
N SER A 15 4.77 1.79 17.44
CA SER A 15 5.35 0.59 16.81
C SER A 15 4.79 0.42 15.41
N ILE A 16 5.65 0.09 14.45
CA ILE A 16 5.27 -0.16 13.06
C ILE A 16 5.51 -1.63 12.77
N TYR A 17 4.46 -2.32 12.28
CA TYR A 17 4.55 -3.68 11.76
C TYR A 17 4.32 -3.63 10.25
N ASN A 18 5.13 -4.37 9.50
CA ASN A 18 5.09 -4.38 8.04
C ASN A 18 5.09 -5.80 7.51
N GLN A 19 3.90 -6.28 7.16
CA GLN A 19 3.69 -7.60 6.58
C GLN A 19 4.05 -7.65 5.08
N THR A 20 4.14 -6.50 4.39
CA THR A 20 4.14 -6.42 2.92
C THR A 20 5.51 -6.34 2.29
N TYR A 21 6.54 -6.01 3.08
CA TYR A 21 7.87 -5.72 2.56
C TYR A 21 8.82 -6.89 2.78
N SER A 22 9.15 -7.58 1.70
CA SER A 22 10.00 -8.77 1.68
C SER A 22 11.51 -8.50 1.81
N GLU A 23 11.94 -7.22 1.77
CA GLU A 23 13.35 -6.85 1.99
C GLU A 23 13.76 -6.85 3.48
N ASN A 24 12.80 -6.98 4.39
CA ASN A 24 13.14 -7.41 5.75
C ASN A 24 13.68 -8.84 5.66
N ILE A 25 14.78 -9.11 6.38
CA ILE A 25 15.38 -10.47 6.48
C ILE A 25 14.33 -11.50 6.95
N ASP A 26 13.26 -11.03 7.59
CA ASP A 26 12.04 -11.77 7.92
C ASP A 26 10.83 -10.79 7.95
N PRO A 27 9.82 -10.90 7.07
CA PRO A 27 8.62 -10.04 7.11
C PRO A 27 7.76 -10.34 8.36
N ASP A 28 7.04 -9.34 8.88
CA ASP A 28 6.21 -9.55 10.07
C ASP A 28 5.03 -10.50 9.75
N HIS A 29 4.97 -11.63 10.44
CA HIS A 29 3.91 -12.62 10.24
C HIS A 29 2.56 -12.15 10.81
N ILE A 30 1.49 -12.42 10.07
CA ILE A 30 0.14 -11.98 10.43
C ILE A 30 -0.31 -12.49 11.82
N ASP A 31 0.07 -13.72 12.19
CA ASP A 31 -0.27 -14.32 13.48
C ASP A 31 0.40 -13.58 14.65
N ASP A 32 1.66 -13.14 14.46
CA ASP A 32 2.40 -12.37 15.46
C ASP A 32 1.85 -10.95 15.56
N ILE A 33 1.47 -10.34 14.43
CA ILE A 33 0.82 -9.02 14.40
C ILE A 33 -0.49 -9.04 15.20
N ILE A 34 -1.37 -10.02 14.97
CA ILE A 34 -2.64 -10.14 15.69
C ILE A 34 -2.42 -10.26 17.20
N LYS A 35 -1.39 -11.03 17.59
CA LYS A 35 -1.09 -11.33 18.98
C LYS A 35 -0.40 -10.18 19.73
N ASP A 36 0.56 -9.53 19.09
CA ASP A 36 1.54 -8.67 19.75
C ASP A 36 1.34 -7.16 19.47
N ALA A 37 0.77 -6.78 18.31
CA ALA A 37 0.60 -5.38 17.94
C ALA A 37 -0.48 -4.70 18.80
N LYS A 38 -0.13 -3.58 19.45
CA LYS A 38 -1.03 -2.78 20.31
C LYS A 38 -0.74 -1.31 20.18
N ASN A 39 -1.78 -0.50 19.94
CA ASN A 39 -1.63 0.94 19.65
C ASN A 39 -0.55 1.21 18.56
N ALA A 40 -0.47 0.32 17.57
CA ALA A 40 0.54 0.30 16.53
C ALA A 40 -0.05 0.73 15.18
N TYR A 41 0.84 1.05 14.23
CA TYR A 41 0.49 1.17 12.82
C TYR A 41 0.92 -0.10 12.09
N VAL A 42 -0.01 -0.75 11.40
CA VAL A 42 0.21 -2.04 10.75
C VAL A 42 0.00 -1.89 9.24
N ILE A 43 1.00 -2.25 8.46
CA ILE A 43 0.93 -2.28 6.99
C ILE A 43 0.70 -3.72 6.55
N ILE A 44 -0.35 -3.95 5.76
CA ILE A 44 -0.78 -5.27 5.25
C ILE A 44 -0.93 -5.28 3.74
N ASP A 45 -0.78 -6.44 3.09
CA ASP A 45 -1.04 -6.60 1.67
C ASP A 45 -2.52 -6.95 1.53
N PRO A 46 -3.37 -6.02 1.06
CA PRO A 46 -4.81 -6.24 1.04
C PRO A 46 -5.24 -7.31 0.03
N PHE A 47 -4.38 -7.72 -0.91
CA PHE A 47 -4.72 -8.73 -1.90
C PHE A 47 -4.13 -10.11 -1.57
N GLU A 48 -3.36 -10.26 -0.49
CA GLU A 48 -2.97 -11.59 -0.03
C GLU A 48 -4.21 -12.37 0.45
N PRO A 49 -4.41 -13.63 -0.01
CA PRO A 49 -5.58 -14.42 0.35
C PRO A 49 -5.78 -14.55 1.86
N GLY A 50 -6.94 -14.12 2.34
CA GLY A 50 -7.34 -14.25 3.75
C GLY A 50 -6.99 -13.05 4.64
N ILE A 51 -6.15 -12.11 4.20
CA ILE A 51 -5.77 -10.92 4.99
C ILE A 51 -6.99 -10.04 5.31
N ALA A 52 -7.93 -9.88 4.39
CA ALA A 52 -9.13 -9.09 4.64
C ALA A 52 -9.93 -9.59 5.87
N GLY A 53 -9.87 -10.89 6.18
CA GLY A 53 -10.54 -11.49 7.33
C GLY A 53 -9.89 -11.16 8.68
N THR A 54 -8.61 -10.79 8.70
CA THR A 54 -7.84 -10.55 9.93
C THR A 54 -7.88 -9.09 10.41
N ILE A 55 -8.34 -8.17 9.54
CA ILE A 55 -8.35 -6.72 9.82
C ILE A 55 -9.09 -6.38 11.12
N SER A 56 -10.23 -7.03 11.38
CA SER A 56 -11.00 -6.80 12.61
C SER A 56 -10.21 -7.18 13.87
N ASP A 57 -9.47 -8.29 13.83
CA ASP A 57 -8.68 -8.77 14.96
C ASP A 57 -7.48 -7.86 15.21
N ILE A 58 -6.80 -7.39 14.14
CA ILE A 58 -5.71 -6.43 14.24
C ILE A 58 -6.20 -5.12 14.87
N LYS A 59 -7.37 -4.61 14.46
CA LYS A 59 -7.93 -3.35 14.98
C LYS A 59 -8.43 -3.47 16.43
N ALA A 60 -8.75 -4.68 16.90
CA ALA A 60 -9.24 -4.89 18.27
C ALA A 60 -8.25 -4.41 19.35
N ASN A 61 -6.95 -4.38 19.03
CA ASN A 61 -5.87 -3.91 19.91
C ASN A 61 -5.55 -2.40 19.76
N HIS A 62 -6.50 -1.61 19.26
CA HIS A 62 -6.33 -0.17 18.99
C HIS A 62 -5.25 0.15 17.96
N ASN A 63 -5.00 -0.76 17.03
CA ASN A 63 -4.09 -0.53 15.92
C ASN A 63 -4.76 0.25 14.78
N GLU A 64 -3.97 1.05 14.07
CA GLU A 64 -4.30 1.59 12.77
C GLU A 64 -3.77 0.66 11.67
N VAL A 65 -4.54 0.43 10.62
CA VAL A 65 -4.21 -0.52 9.55
C VAL A 65 -4.16 0.21 8.21
N GLY A 66 -3.03 0.13 7.53
CA GLY A 66 -2.82 0.63 6.17
C GLY A 66 -2.66 -0.52 5.18
N GLY A 67 -3.27 -0.38 4.00
CA GLY A 67 -3.05 -1.30 2.88
C GLY A 67 -1.89 -0.84 2.02
N TYR A 68 -0.93 -1.73 1.78
CA TYR A 68 0.10 -1.50 0.78
C TYR A 68 -0.52 -1.52 -0.63
N ILE A 69 -0.03 -0.62 -1.48
CA ILE A 69 -0.31 -0.60 -2.90
C ILE A 69 0.94 -0.09 -3.61
N SER A 70 1.41 -0.81 -4.63
CA SER A 70 2.41 -0.24 -5.52
C SER A 70 1.72 0.74 -6.48
N ILE A 71 2.20 1.97 -6.50
CA ILE A 71 1.72 3.03 -7.40
C ILE A 71 2.71 3.34 -8.52
N GLY A 72 3.94 2.82 -8.41
CA GLY A 72 5.03 3.10 -9.34
C GLY A 72 5.54 1.86 -10.05
N THR A 73 5.00 0.68 -9.75
CA THR A 73 5.41 -0.57 -10.38
C THR A 73 4.20 -1.47 -10.57
N GLU A 74 4.12 -2.12 -11.72
CA GLU A 74 3.14 -3.17 -11.97
C GLU A 74 3.63 -4.50 -11.38
N GLU A 75 2.77 -5.13 -10.60
CA GLU A 75 3.01 -6.44 -9.99
C GLU A 75 2.33 -7.51 -10.86
N ASP A 76 3.10 -8.27 -11.65
CA ASP A 76 2.56 -9.17 -12.69
C ASP A 76 1.72 -10.36 -12.16
N TRP A 77 1.77 -10.59 -10.85
CA TRP A 77 0.99 -11.57 -10.13
C TRP A 77 -0.37 -11.06 -9.63
N ARG A 78 -0.69 -9.76 -9.78
CA ARG A 78 -2.00 -9.19 -9.42
C ARG A 78 -3.06 -9.53 -10.47
N GLU A 79 -4.31 -9.69 -10.02
CA GLU A 79 -5.44 -10.07 -10.88
C GLU A 79 -5.77 -9.02 -11.95
N ASP A 80 -5.52 -7.75 -11.66
CA ASP A 80 -5.76 -6.60 -12.53
C ASP A 80 -4.60 -6.30 -13.48
N PHE A 81 -3.48 -7.02 -13.41
CA PHE A 81 -2.30 -6.78 -14.24
C PHE A 81 -2.62 -6.67 -15.74
N THR A 82 -3.47 -7.58 -16.27
CA THR A 82 -3.86 -7.55 -17.69
C THR A 82 -4.69 -6.31 -18.05
N ALA A 83 -5.49 -5.82 -17.11
CA ALA A 83 -6.29 -4.61 -17.30
C ALA A 83 -5.44 -3.33 -17.21
N MET A 84 -4.34 -3.37 -16.45
CA MET A 84 -3.41 -2.26 -16.27
C MET A 84 -2.40 -2.12 -17.43
N LYS A 85 -2.07 -3.22 -18.12
CA LYS A 85 -1.14 -3.25 -19.27
C LYS A 85 -1.27 -2.13 -20.32
N PRO A 86 -2.47 -1.63 -20.69
CA PRO A 86 -2.60 -0.54 -21.64
C PRO A 86 -2.07 0.82 -21.13
N PHE A 87 -1.86 0.97 -19.83
CA PHE A 87 -1.46 2.22 -19.15
C PHE A 87 0.02 2.21 -18.71
N SER A 88 0.72 1.08 -18.85
CA SER A 88 2.12 0.92 -18.49
C SER A 88 3.06 1.59 -19.49
N VAL A 89 4.18 2.12 -18.99
CA VAL A 89 5.26 2.58 -19.87
C VAL A 89 6.02 1.39 -20.48
N SER A 90 6.59 1.57 -21.67
CA SER A 90 7.29 0.51 -22.41
C SER A 90 8.73 0.21 -21.93
N ARG A 91 9.19 0.87 -20.85
CA ARG A 91 10.56 0.72 -20.32
C ARG A 91 10.53 0.25 -18.86
N GLN A 92 11.04 -0.96 -18.64
CA GLN A 92 11.18 -1.58 -17.32
C GLN A 92 12.17 -0.81 -16.44
N TRP A 93 11.88 -0.68 -15.14
CA TRP A 93 12.85 -0.20 -14.16
C TRP A 93 13.90 -1.30 -13.93
N ALA A 94 15.16 -1.03 -14.25
CA ALA A 94 16.17 -2.08 -14.46
C ALA A 94 16.67 -2.77 -13.17
N GLU A 95 16.32 -2.28 -11.99
CA GLU A 95 16.89 -2.74 -10.72
C GLU A 95 16.06 -3.84 -10.05
N TRP A 96 14.74 -3.82 -10.22
CA TRP A 96 13.82 -4.84 -9.72
C TRP A 96 13.15 -5.51 -10.93
N GLY A 97 13.50 -6.76 -11.18
CA GLY A 97 13.17 -7.51 -12.40
C GLY A 97 11.68 -7.76 -12.69
N CYS A 98 10.77 -7.01 -12.05
CA CYS A 98 9.33 -7.16 -12.12
C CYS A 98 8.57 -5.90 -12.58
N ASP A 99 9.22 -4.75 -12.78
CA ASP A 99 8.47 -3.50 -12.72
C ASP A 99 8.31 -2.77 -14.07
N TRP A 100 7.11 -2.85 -14.66
CA TRP A 100 6.63 -1.82 -15.58
C TRP A 100 6.18 -0.62 -14.75
N VAL A 101 6.63 0.59 -15.07
CA VAL A 101 6.21 1.77 -14.30
C VAL A 101 4.93 2.35 -14.89
N GLU A 102 3.91 2.55 -14.08
CA GLU A 102 2.75 3.36 -14.45
C GLU A 102 3.07 4.84 -14.18
N PHE A 103 3.63 5.55 -15.16
CA PHE A 103 3.85 7.01 -15.04
C PHE A 103 2.70 7.85 -15.63
N ASP A 104 1.68 7.26 -16.27
CA ASP A 104 0.70 8.04 -17.05
C ASP A 104 -0.23 8.91 -16.17
N ASN A 105 -0.48 8.53 -14.91
CA ASN A 105 -1.29 9.37 -14.00
C ASN A 105 -0.51 10.44 -13.21
N MET A 106 0.83 10.35 -13.11
CA MET A 106 1.65 11.41 -12.50
C MET A 106 2.07 12.47 -13.53
N ASP A 107 2.33 12.09 -14.78
CA ASP A 107 2.64 13.05 -15.85
C ASP A 107 1.44 13.94 -16.21
N ARG A 108 0.20 13.40 -16.19
CA ARG A 108 -1.02 14.22 -16.37
C ARG A 108 -1.23 15.30 -15.32
N PHE A 109 -0.64 15.17 -14.13
CA PHE A 109 -0.73 16.21 -13.11
C PHE A 109 0.10 17.44 -13.47
N PHE A 110 1.15 17.25 -14.26
CA PHE A 110 2.09 18.27 -14.72
C PHE A 110 1.93 18.66 -16.20
N ASP A 111 1.13 17.92 -16.97
CA ASP A 111 0.78 18.25 -18.36
C ASP A 111 -0.49 19.12 -18.43
N ASP A 112 -0.30 20.43 -18.55
CA ASP A 112 -1.37 21.42 -18.76
C ASP A 112 -2.19 21.15 -20.05
N GLY A 113 -1.62 20.43 -21.03
CA GLY A 113 -2.28 20.11 -22.29
C GLY A 113 -3.37 19.03 -22.18
N ALA A 114 -3.29 18.14 -21.18
CA ALA A 114 -4.23 17.04 -21.01
C ALA A 114 -5.54 17.44 -20.32
N ARG A 115 -5.63 18.66 -19.74
CA ARG A 115 -6.81 19.14 -18.99
C ARG A 115 -8.02 19.53 -19.86
N HIS A 116 -7.89 19.54 -21.19
CA HIS A 116 -8.86 20.17 -22.09
C HIS A 116 -9.85 19.24 -22.80
N THR A 117 -9.97 17.96 -22.42
CA THR A 117 -10.84 17.01 -23.15
C THR A 117 -11.86 16.23 -22.31
N PHE A 118 -12.43 16.84 -21.28
CA PHE A 118 -13.71 16.40 -20.68
C PHE A 118 -14.58 17.58 -20.24
#